data_AF-A0A9D1TX55-F1
#
_entry.id   AF-A0A9D1TX55-F1
#
_cell.length_a   1.000
_cell.length_b   1.000
_cell.length_c   1.000
_cell.angle_alpha   90.00
_cell.angle_beta   90.00
_cell.angle_gamma   90.00
#
_symmetry.space_group_name_H-M   'P 1'
#
loop_
_entity.id
_entity.type
_entity.pdbx_description
1 polymer ?
#
loop_
_entity_poly.entity_id
_entity_poly.type
_entity_poly.pdbx_seq_one_letter_code
_entity_poly.pdbx_strand_id
1 'polypeptide(L)'
;METMKKRPTLRQVLAGYLLATGGLCLLAAAVWWGSFAAMVRAGVLWPADRMSELAYQAKTAVEATGTLPPEALPDRCGYLLLDGGGELLSTNLTGRRLEAALDRSPRGGLWSPYRLRLLEVPQEDGTVYLFQYDYAVHYADPALDAVLPDFQTCWLLAGAGVVALIIFWTTRRAGRLLTADAQLLSRAAAQVAARELEGAPFGGARVREYEQALATMQTLREELAASLAAQWEADRRRDELLSTLTHELKTPLAVILASAELLAEEDLTPAQREKAEAILRRAAEMQRTAARLR
;
A
#
# COMPACT_ATOMS: atom_id res chain seq x y z
N MET A 1 -16.49 -24.32 -25.66
CA MET A 1 -15.97 -22.95 -25.85
C MET A 1 -15.95 -22.30 -24.48
N GLU A 2 -14.89 -22.56 -23.69
CA GLU A 2 -14.75 -21.96 -22.36
C GLU A 2 -14.55 -20.46 -22.52
N THR A 3 -15.40 -19.67 -21.88
CA THR A 3 -15.25 -18.23 -21.81
C THR A 3 -13.96 -17.95 -21.04
N MET A 4 -12.84 -17.74 -21.73
CA MET A 4 -11.60 -17.28 -21.11
C MET A 4 -11.90 -15.94 -20.46
N LYS A 5 -12.14 -15.96 -19.14
CA LYS A 5 -12.45 -14.79 -18.33
C LYS A 5 -11.23 -13.87 -18.41
N LYS A 6 -11.32 -12.80 -19.22
CA LYS A 6 -10.21 -11.86 -19.41
C LYS A 6 -9.75 -11.36 -18.04
N ARG A 7 -8.49 -11.64 -17.70
CA ARG A 7 -7.90 -11.19 -16.44
C ARG A 7 -7.83 -9.65 -16.45
N PRO A 8 -8.13 -8.99 -15.32
CA PRO A 8 -8.09 -7.54 -15.25
C PRO A 8 -6.67 -7.03 -15.45
N THR A 9 -6.56 -5.87 -16.09
CA THR A 9 -5.28 -5.16 -16.22
C THR A 9 -4.88 -4.52 -14.91
N LEU A 10 -3.59 -4.24 -14.73
CA LEU A 10 -3.08 -3.48 -13.58
C LEU A 10 -3.82 -2.15 -13.43
N ARG A 11 -4.05 -1.45 -14.54
CA ARG A 11 -4.84 -0.20 -14.56
C ARG A 11 -6.26 -0.42 -14.08
N GLN A 12 -6.92 -1.50 -14.47
CA GLN A 12 -8.29 -1.82 -14.01
C GLN A 12 -8.32 -2.18 -12.52
N VAL A 13 -7.31 -2.89 -12.00
CA VAL A 13 -7.20 -3.19 -10.57
C VAL A 13 -7.01 -1.91 -9.76
N LEU A 14 -6.10 -1.02 -10.18
CA LEU A 14 -5.84 0.25 -9.52
C LEU A 14 -7.05 1.20 -9.61
N ALA A 15 -7.69 1.28 -10.78
CA ALA A 15 -8.91 2.07 -10.96
C ALA A 15 -10.06 1.52 -10.12
N GLY A 16 -10.23 0.19 -10.06
CA GLY A 16 -11.21 -0.47 -9.20
C GLY A 16 -10.95 -0.20 -7.72
N TYR A 17 -9.69 -0.19 -7.28
CA TYR A 17 -9.30 0.22 -5.93
C TYR A 17 -9.69 1.67 -5.64
N LEU A 18 -9.38 2.60 -6.56
CA LEU A 18 -9.69 4.03 -6.39
C LEU A 18 -11.20 4.26 -6.33
N LEU A 19 -11.96 3.65 -7.25
CA LEU A 19 -13.42 3.77 -7.30
C LEU A 19 -14.08 3.12 -6.08
N ALA A 20 -13.63 1.95 -5.64
CA ALA A 20 -14.15 1.30 -4.45
C ALA A 20 -13.86 2.10 -3.18
N THR A 21 -12.63 2.62 -3.02
CA THR A 21 -12.26 3.42 -1.86
C THR A 21 -13.01 4.76 -1.86
N GLY A 22 -13.04 5.47 -2.99
CA GLY A 22 -13.80 6.71 -3.14
C GLY A 22 -15.30 6.51 -2.90
N GLY A 23 -15.89 5.45 -3.46
CA GLY A 23 -17.30 5.10 -3.26
C GLY A 23 -17.62 4.77 -1.80
N LEU A 24 -16.77 4.00 -1.12
CA LEU A 24 -16.94 3.70 0.30
C LEU A 24 -16.79 4.95 1.17
N CYS A 25 -15.85 5.84 0.86
CA CYS A 25 -15.69 7.11 1.57
C CYS A 25 -16.91 8.03 1.36
N LEU A 26 -17.44 8.12 0.14
CA LEU A 26 -18.65 8.90 -0.14
C LEU A 26 -19.87 8.32 0.58
N LEU A 27 -20.03 7.00 0.59
CA LEU A 27 -21.09 6.33 1.33
C LEU A 27 -20.95 6.57 2.83
N ALA A 28 -19.74 6.45 3.37
CA ALA A 28 -19.46 6.75 4.77
C ALA A 28 -19.80 8.21 5.11
N ALA A 29 -19.42 9.17 4.25
CA ALA A 29 -19.76 10.58 4.43
C ALA A 29 -21.28 10.84 4.35
N ALA A 30 -22.01 10.15 3.47
CA ALA A 30 -23.47 10.25 3.40
C ALA A 30 -24.14 9.70 4.67
N VAL A 31 -23.69 8.55 5.17
CA VAL A 31 -24.15 7.96 6.43
C VAL A 31 -23.79 8.86 7.62
N TRP A 32 -22.59 9.45 7.60
CA TRP A 32 -22.11 10.41 8.59
C TRP A 32 -23.03 11.63 8.70
N TRP A 33 -23.32 12.24 7.55
CA TRP A 33 -24.21 13.40 7.49
C TRP A 33 -25.65 13.04 7.87
N GLY A 34 -26.14 11.91 7.37
CA GLY A 34 -27.50 11.43 7.64
C GLY A 34 -27.73 11.10 9.12
N SER A 35 -26.75 10.46 9.78
CA SER A 35 -26.82 10.16 11.22
C SER A 35 -26.78 11.42 12.07
N PHE A 36 -25.90 12.38 11.74
CA PHE A 36 -25.89 13.68 12.42
C PHE A 36 -27.24 14.41 12.28
N ALA A 37 -27.78 14.48 11.06
CA ALA A 37 -29.08 15.11 10.81
C ALA A 37 -30.23 14.38 11.54
N ALA A 38 -30.17 13.05 11.65
CA ALA A 38 -31.16 12.26 12.38
C ALA A 38 -31.09 12.54 13.90
N MET A 39 -29.89 12.66 14.47
CA MET A 39 -29.70 13.00 15.89
C MET A 39 -30.22 14.39 16.24
N VAL A 40 -29.97 15.38 15.37
CA VAL A 40 -30.51 16.74 15.53
C VAL A 40 -32.04 16.72 15.42
N ARG A 41 -32.60 16.01 14.44
CA ARG A 41 -34.07 15.90 14.28
C ARG A 41 -34.75 15.17 15.44
N ALA A 42 -34.08 14.18 16.02
CA ALA A 42 -34.56 13.47 17.19
C ALA A 42 -34.49 14.31 18.48
N GLY A 43 -33.92 15.51 18.43
CA GLY A 43 -33.77 16.38 19.58
C GLY A 43 -32.73 15.89 20.58
N VAL A 44 -31.83 14.99 20.17
CA VAL A 44 -30.72 14.51 21.02
C VAL A 44 -29.59 15.54 21.07
N LEU A 45 -29.42 16.30 19.99
CA LEU A 45 -28.38 17.30 19.83
C LEU A 45 -29.00 18.65 19.45
N TRP A 46 -28.51 19.72 20.05
CA TRP A 46 -28.76 21.07 19.57
C TRP A 46 -27.74 21.45 18.49
N PRO A 47 -28.18 21.98 17.34
CA PRO A 47 -27.27 22.44 16.31
C PRO A 47 -26.45 23.64 16.79
N ALA A 48 -25.28 23.84 16.18
CA ALA A 48 -24.28 24.81 16.66
C ALA A 48 -24.75 26.27 16.63
N ASP A 49 -25.76 26.58 15.83
CA ASP A 49 -26.37 27.90 15.70
C ASP A 49 -27.42 28.20 16.77
N ARG A 50 -27.91 27.18 17.50
CA ARG A 50 -29.00 27.35 18.47
C ARG A 50 -28.71 28.38 19.54
N MET A 51 -27.51 28.35 20.12
CA MET A 51 -27.12 29.31 21.15
C MET A 51 -27.05 30.74 20.61
N SER A 52 -26.68 30.90 19.34
CA SER A 52 -26.71 32.20 18.67
C SER A 52 -28.14 32.68 18.42
N GLU A 53 -29.04 31.79 17.98
CA GLU A 53 -30.46 32.11 17.77
C GLU A 53 -31.12 32.60 19.06
N LEU A 54 -30.88 31.89 20.16
CA LEU A 54 -31.41 32.26 21.48
C LEU A 54 -30.80 33.58 21.99
N ALA A 55 -29.50 33.81 21.77
CA ALA A 55 -28.87 35.09 22.12
C ALA A 55 -29.45 36.26 21.30
N TYR A 56 -29.72 36.06 20.01
CA TYR A 56 -30.36 37.08 19.17
C TYR A 56 -31.82 37.34 19.59
N GLN A 57 -32.58 36.29 19.93
CA GLN A 57 -33.94 36.44 20.44
C GLN A 57 -33.96 37.23 21.76
N ALA A 58 -33.05 36.91 22.69
CA ALA A 58 -32.87 37.64 23.93
C ALA A 58 -32.52 39.11 23.69
N LYS A 59 -31.59 39.38 22.77
CA LYS A 59 -31.27 40.74 22.33
C LYS A 59 -32.51 41.49 21.85
N THR A 60 -33.28 40.92 20.92
CA THR A 60 -34.47 41.58 20.38
C THR A 60 -35.54 41.82 21.44
N ALA A 61 -35.67 40.93 22.43
CA ALA A 61 -36.60 41.10 23.54
C ALA A 61 -36.20 42.26 24.45
N VAL A 62 -34.90 42.41 24.73
CA VAL A 62 -34.35 43.53 25.53
C VAL A 62 -34.51 44.85 24.79
N GLU A 63 -34.22 44.91 23.48
CA GLU A 63 -34.43 46.13 22.68
C GLU A 63 -35.90 46.57 22.67
N ALA A 64 -36.85 45.63 22.72
CA ALA A 64 -38.28 45.93 22.70
C ALA A 64 -38.86 46.28 24.09
N THR A 65 -38.36 45.68 25.17
CA THR A 65 -39.00 45.71 26.51
C THR A 65 -38.15 46.45 27.56
N GLY A 66 -36.88 46.75 27.27
CA GLY A 66 -35.94 47.42 28.17
C GLY A 66 -35.50 46.59 29.39
N THR A 67 -36.01 45.37 29.56
CA THR A 67 -35.65 44.47 30.67
C THR A 67 -35.56 43.03 30.19
N LEU A 68 -34.62 42.27 30.78
CA LEU A 68 -34.44 40.87 30.47
C LEU A 68 -35.49 40.03 31.23
N PRO A 69 -36.32 39.21 30.56
CA PRO A 69 -37.19 38.27 31.25
C PRO A 69 -36.35 37.20 31.99
N PRO A 70 -36.56 36.98 33.29
CA PRO A 70 -35.69 36.15 34.15
C PRO A 70 -35.70 34.64 33.83
N GLU A 71 -36.64 34.14 33.00
CA GLU A 71 -36.77 32.73 32.65
C GLU A 71 -36.21 32.35 31.26
N ALA A 72 -35.65 33.30 30.50
CA ALA A 72 -35.52 33.14 29.05
C ALA A 72 -34.17 32.61 28.50
N LEU A 73 -33.07 32.60 29.29
CA LEU A 73 -31.75 32.18 28.77
C LEU A 73 -31.35 30.78 29.28
N PRO A 74 -31.00 29.82 28.39
CA PRO A 74 -30.43 28.53 28.80
C PRO A 74 -29.07 28.69 29.47
N ASP A 75 -28.66 27.69 30.26
CA ASP A 75 -27.43 27.66 31.06
C ASP A 75 -26.12 28.00 30.29
N ARG A 76 -26.10 27.79 28.97
CA ARG A 76 -24.92 28.10 28.13
C ARG A 76 -24.95 29.48 27.48
N CYS A 77 -26.08 30.19 27.51
CA CYS A 77 -26.17 31.58 27.08
C CYS A 77 -26.02 32.51 28.30
N GLY A 78 -24.91 33.23 28.34
CA GLY A 78 -24.62 34.18 29.40
C GLY A 78 -25.12 35.58 29.07
N TYR A 79 -25.46 36.37 30.07
CA TYR A 79 -25.66 37.81 29.98
C TYR A 79 -24.84 38.54 31.04
N LEU A 80 -24.44 39.76 30.70
CA LEU A 80 -23.77 40.72 31.57
C LEU A 80 -24.50 42.05 31.40
N LEU A 81 -24.95 42.66 32.49
CA LEU A 81 -25.50 44.01 32.49
C LEU A 81 -24.48 44.95 33.11
N LEU A 82 -24.03 45.93 32.34
CA LEU A 82 -23.10 46.97 32.76
C LEU A 82 -23.81 48.32 32.88
N ASP A 83 -23.40 49.11 33.87
CA ASP A 83 -23.78 50.51 33.97
C ASP A 83 -23.04 51.37 32.92
N GLY A 84 -23.47 52.61 32.71
CA GLY A 84 -22.83 53.57 31.79
C GLY A 84 -21.36 53.88 32.12
N GLY A 85 -20.92 53.59 33.36
CA GLY A 85 -19.52 53.63 33.79
C GLY A 85 -18.73 52.33 33.57
N GLY A 86 -19.36 51.26 33.10
CA GLY A 86 -18.74 49.95 32.89
C GLY A 86 -18.70 49.03 34.12
N GLU A 87 -19.39 49.39 35.21
CA GLU A 87 -19.51 48.55 36.41
C GLU A 87 -20.61 47.49 36.25
N LEU A 88 -20.40 46.31 36.86
CA LEU A 88 -21.29 45.17 36.76
C LEU A 88 -22.54 45.36 37.64
N LEU A 89 -23.72 45.39 37.01
CA LEU A 89 -25.01 45.47 37.71
C LEU A 89 -25.63 44.09 37.95
N SER A 90 -25.64 43.23 36.93
CA SER A 90 -26.25 41.89 37.02
C SER A 90 -25.64 40.92 36.01
N THR A 91 -25.55 39.63 36.37
CA THR A 91 -25.05 38.58 35.47
C THR A 91 -25.47 37.18 35.90
N ASN A 92 -25.57 36.27 34.94
CA ASN A 92 -25.64 34.82 35.17
C ASN A 92 -24.29 34.10 34.89
N LEU A 93 -23.23 34.84 34.55
CA LEU A 93 -21.91 34.29 34.25
C LEU A 93 -21.07 34.11 35.53
N THR A 94 -20.31 33.02 35.59
CA THR A 94 -19.41 32.72 36.71
C THR A 94 -17.99 32.33 36.26
N GLY A 95 -17.01 32.57 37.12
CA GLY A 95 -15.61 32.16 36.92
C GLY A 95 -14.97 32.70 35.64
N ARG A 96 -14.26 31.84 34.92
CA ARG A 96 -13.49 32.21 33.71
C ARG A 96 -14.34 32.81 32.58
N ARG A 97 -15.64 32.51 32.52
CA ARG A 97 -16.55 33.07 31.51
C ARG A 97 -16.87 34.53 31.79
N LEU A 98 -17.02 34.88 33.08
CA LEU A 98 -17.21 36.26 33.54
C LEU A 98 -15.94 37.08 33.29
N GLU A 99 -14.76 36.56 33.63
CA GLU A 99 -13.47 37.20 33.34
C GLU A 99 -13.30 37.45 31.83
N ALA A 100 -13.59 36.45 30.99
CA ALA A 100 -13.50 36.59 29.54
C ALA A 100 -14.47 37.65 28.99
N ALA A 101 -15.68 37.74 29.55
CA ALA A 101 -16.68 38.75 29.16
C ALA A 101 -16.26 40.17 29.56
N LEU A 102 -15.75 40.36 30.78
CA LEU A 102 -15.28 41.66 31.29
C LEU A 102 -14.04 42.15 30.54
N ASP A 103 -13.10 41.26 30.22
CA ASP A 103 -11.91 41.58 29.42
C ASP A 103 -12.24 41.87 27.94
N ARG A 104 -13.53 41.79 27.53
CA ARG A 104 -13.99 41.75 26.13
C ARG A 104 -13.12 40.83 25.25
N SER A 105 -12.58 39.79 25.85
CA SER A 105 -11.59 38.94 25.21
C SER A 105 -12.27 37.68 24.68
N PRO A 106 -12.00 37.26 23.42
CA PRO A 106 -12.55 36.02 22.88
C PRO A 106 -11.79 34.79 23.43
N ARG A 107 -11.51 34.76 24.74
CA ARG A 107 -10.81 33.65 25.40
C ARG A 107 -11.77 32.47 25.58
N GLY A 108 -11.73 31.54 24.63
CA GLY A 108 -12.09 30.15 24.93
C GLY A 108 -11.05 29.56 25.89
N GLY A 109 -11.46 28.63 26.77
CA GLY A 109 -10.50 27.90 27.60
C GLY A 109 -9.43 27.20 26.75
N LEU A 110 -8.25 26.89 27.31
CA LEU A 110 -7.11 26.27 26.60
C LEU A 110 -7.47 24.98 25.83
N TRP A 111 -8.58 24.34 26.21
CA TRP A 111 -9.11 23.11 25.64
C TRP A 111 -10.47 23.26 24.94
N SER A 112 -11.04 24.47 24.90
CA SER A 112 -12.28 24.73 24.16
C SER A 112 -11.94 25.18 22.74
N PRO A 113 -12.28 24.40 21.71
CA PRO A 113 -12.01 24.78 20.31
C PRO A 113 -12.88 25.95 19.85
N TYR A 114 -13.84 26.40 20.65
CA TYR A 114 -14.81 27.44 20.29
C TYR A 114 -14.45 28.79 20.91
N ARG A 115 -14.52 29.84 20.09
CA ARG A 115 -14.43 31.22 20.57
C ARG A 115 -15.79 31.65 21.12
N LEU A 116 -15.81 32.13 22.36
CA LEU A 116 -16.96 32.82 22.93
C LEU A 116 -17.21 34.10 22.12
N ARG A 117 -18.45 34.31 21.70
CA ARG A 117 -18.88 35.55 21.05
C ARG A 117 -19.66 36.41 22.02
N LEU A 118 -19.47 37.71 21.89
CA LEU A 118 -20.14 38.74 22.67
C LEU A 118 -21.05 39.54 21.73
N LEU A 119 -22.28 39.79 22.16
CA LEU A 119 -23.25 40.60 21.45
C LEU A 119 -23.67 41.75 22.37
N GLU A 120 -23.31 42.98 22.00
CA GLU A 120 -23.59 44.17 22.79
C GLU A 120 -24.93 44.82 22.38
N VAL A 121 -25.68 45.27 23.37
CA VAL A 121 -26.97 45.95 23.23
C VAL A 121 -26.95 47.18 24.15
N PRO A 122 -26.63 48.37 23.62
CA PRO A 122 -26.73 49.61 24.39
C PRO A 122 -28.20 49.99 24.58
N GLN A 123 -28.55 50.44 25.78
CA GLN A 123 -29.90 50.85 26.15
C GLN A 123 -29.99 52.38 26.27
N GLU A 124 -31.20 52.93 26.13
CA GLU A 124 -31.45 54.39 26.19
C GLU A 124 -31.05 55.01 27.54
N ASP A 125 -31.09 54.22 28.62
CA ASP A 125 -30.70 54.64 29.99
C ASP A 125 -29.18 54.70 30.21
N GLY A 126 -28.36 54.41 29.19
CA GLY A 126 -26.90 54.36 29.28
C GLY A 126 -26.32 53.04 29.79
N THR A 127 -27.18 52.09 30.18
CA THR A 127 -26.77 50.71 30.53
C THR A 127 -26.50 49.88 29.27
N VAL A 128 -25.64 48.86 29.38
CA VAL A 128 -25.26 47.98 28.26
C VAL A 128 -25.45 46.52 28.63
N TYR A 129 -26.25 45.79 27.84
CA TYR A 129 -26.35 44.34 27.92
C TYR A 129 -25.33 43.68 26.99
N LEU A 130 -24.55 42.74 27.51
CA LEU A 130 -23.65 41.88 26.75
C LEU A 130 -24.14 40.44 26.83
N PHE A 131 -24.48 39.83 25.69
CA PHE A 131 -24.79 38.40 25.62
C PHE A 131 -23.56 37.61 25.19
N GLN A 132 -23.18 36.61 25.98
CA GLN A 132 -22.06 35.71 25.69
C GLN A 132 -22.59 34.31 25.29
N TYR A 133 -22.25 33.86 24.08
CA TYR A 133 -22.64 32.54 23.59
C TYR A 133 -21.48 31.83 22.87
N ASP A 134 -21.56 30.50 22.75
CA ASP A 134 -20.64 29.68 21.98
C ASP A 134 -21.29 29.11 20.70
N TYR A 135 -20.45 28.81 19.70
CA TYR A 135 -20.86 28.11 18.47
C TYR A 135 -20.43 26.65 18.56
N ALA A 136 -21.18 25.84 19.30
CA ALA A 136 -20.85 24.43 19.55
C ALA A 136 -22.11 23.56 19.49
N VAL A 137 -21.94 22.31 19.06
CA VAL A 137 -23.01 21.30 19.10
C VAL A 137 -23.08 20.76 20.54
N HIS A 138 -24.19 21.02 21.22
CA HIS A 138 -24.41 20.59 22.60
C HIS A 138 -25.39 19.42 22.66
N TYR A 139 -25.25 18.56 23.66
CA TYR A 139 -26.28 17.55 23.94
C TYR A 139 -27.54 18.24 24.45
N ALA A 140 -28.71 17.70 24.11
CA ALA A 140 -29.97 18.32 24.50
C ALA A 140 -30.29 18.17 25.99
N ASP A 141 -29.77 17.12 26.63
CA ASP A 141 -29.87 16.90 28.07
C ASP A 141 -28.70 17.61 28.79
N PRO A 142 -28.97 18.60 29.67
CA PRO A 142 -27.94 19.30 30.43
C PRO A 142 -27.07 18.37 31.28
N ALA A 143 -27.60 17.24 31.76
CA ALA A 143 -26.85 16.29 32.57
C ALA A 143 -25.79 15.53 31.73
N LEU A 144 -26.15 15.16 30.49
CA LEU A 144 -25.22 14.51 29.56
C LEU A 144 -24.17 15.48 29.06
N ASP A 145 -24.58 16.73 28.79
CA ASP A 145 -23.73 17.79 28.29
C ASP A 145 -22.68 18.27 29.31
N ALA A 146 -22.93 18.08 30.61
CA ALA A 146 -21.99 18.38 31.68
C ALA A 146 -20.93 17.27 31.90
N VAL A 147 -21.25 16.02 31.58
CA VAL A 147 -20.41 14.85 31.91
C VAL A 147 -19.64 14.33 30.70
N LEU A 148 -20.25 14.36 29.51
CA LEU A 148 -19.67 13.79 28.30
C LEU A 148 -18.63 14.73 27.66
N PRO A 149 -17.64 14.18 26.94
CA PRO A 149 -16.74 14.98 26.11
C PRO A 149 -17.49 15.70 24.99
N ASP A 150 -16.88 16.77 24.48
CA ASP A 150 -17.41 17.57 23.37
C ASP A 150 -17.82 16.67 22.20
N PHE A 151 -19.12 16.72 21.87
CA PHE A 151 -19.70 15.85 20.85
C PHE A 151 -19.00 16.01 19.51
N GLN A 152 -18.70 17.25 19.10
CA GLN A 152 -18.09 17.54 17.82
C GLN A 152 -16.71 16.87 17.65
N THR A 153 -15.84 16.95 18.67
CA THR A 153 -14.52 16.31 18.63
C THR A 153 -14.63 14.78 18.58
N CYS A 154 -15.46 14.18 19.44
CA CYS A 154 -15.69 12.73 19.43
C CYS A 154 -16.27 12.25 18.10
N TRP A 155 -17.25 13.00 17.57
CA TRP A 155 -17.82 12.75 16.26
C TRP A 155 -16.72 12.80 15.21
N LEU A 156 -16.02 13.93 15.02
CA LEU A 156 -14.98 14.05 14.00
C LEU A 156 -13.89 12.96 14.09
N LEU A 157 -13.47 12.58 15.30
CA LEU A 157 -12.51 11.50 15.51
C LEU A 157 -13.04 10.14 15.07
N ALA A 158 -14.29 9.82 15.41
CA ALA A 158 -14.92 8.58 14.94
C ALA A 158 -14.98 8.54 13.40
N GLY A 159 -15.24 9.67 12.75
CA GLY A 159 -15.32 9.74 11.29
C GLY A 159 -13.98 9.59 10.61
N ALA A 160 -12.96 10.28 11.13
CA ALA A 160 -11.59 10.08 10.72
C ALA A 160 -11.16 8.61 10.89
N GLY A 161 -11.54 7.98 12.00
CA GLY A 161 -11.29 6.55 12.26
C GLY A 161 -11.94 5.63 11.23
N VAL A 162 -13.21 5.85 10.88
CA VAL A 162 -13.92 5.07 9.86
C VAL A 162 -13.27 5.23 8.48
N VAL A 163 -12.93 6.46 8.08
CA VAL A 163 -12.24 6.73 6.81
C VAL A 163 -10.86 6.06 6.78
N ALA A 164 -10.08 6.17 7.87
CA ALA A 164 -8.79 5.52 7.98
C ALA A 164 -8.91 3.98 7.88
N LEU A 165 -9.93 3.39 8.50
CA LEU A 165 -10.20 1.95 8.42
C LEU A 165 -10.55 1.51 6.99
N ILE A 166 -11.40 2.28 6.29
CA ILE A 166 -11.75 2.04 4.89
C ILE A 166 -10.49 2.04 4.02
N ILE A 167 -9.69 3.11 4.10
CA ILE A 167 -8.45 3.25 3.33
C ILE A 167 -7.49 2.11 3.66
N PHE A 168 -7.28 1.80 4.95
CA PHE A 168 -6.38 0.74 5.38
C PHE A 168 -6.82 -0.63 4.83
N TRP A 169 -8.11 -0.94 4.91
CA TRP A 169 -8.64 -2.22 4.45
C TRP A 169 -8.57 -2.37 2.92
N THR A 170 -8.98 -1.34 2.16
CA THR A 170 -8.91 -1.38 0.69
C THR A 170 -7.46 -1.43 0.21
N THR A 171 -6.57 -0.66 0.83
CA THR A 171 -5.13 -0.65 0.52
C THR A 171 -4.52 -2.02 0.82
N ARG A 172 -4.79 -2.59 2.00
CA ARG A 172 -4.27 -3.91 2.38
C ARG A 172 -4.75 -5.00 1.45
N ARG A 173 -6.00 -4.94 0.99
CA ARG A 173 -6.57 -5.91 0.04
C ARG A 173 -5.90 -5.82 -1.34
N ALA A 174 -5.78 -4.61 -1.88
CA ALA A 174 -5.11 -4.38 -3.18
C ALA A 174 -3.62 -4.73 -3.11
N GLY A 175 -2.94 -4.30 -2.04
CA GLY A 175 -1.54 -4.61 -1.79
C GLY A 175 -1.28 -6.11 -1.69
N ARG A 176 -2.07 -6.86 -0.91
CA ARG A 176 -1.94 -8.33 -0.81
C ARG A 176 -2.07 -9.02 -2.16
N LEU A 177 -2.97 -8.56 -3.04
CA LEU A 177 -3.14 -9.11 -4.38
C LEU A 177 -1.89 -8.87 -5.24
N LEU A 178 -1.41 -7.63 -5.29
CA LEU A 178 -0.23 -7.26 -6.08
C LEU A 178 1.05 -7.93 -5.56
N THR A 179 1.22 -8.00 -4.23
CA THR A 179 2.36 -8.68 -3.62
C THR A 179 2.34 -10.18 -3.91
N ALA A 180 1.17 -10.82 -3.90
CA ALA A 180 1.06 -12.25 -4.25
C ALA A 180 1.48 -12.50 -5.70
N ASP A 181 0.99 -11.70 -6.66
CA ASP A 181 1.36 -11.81 -8.08
C ASP A 181 2.87 -11.51 -8.28
N ALA A 182 3.42 -10.51 -7.58
CA ALA A 182 4.84 -10.21 -7.62
C ALA A 182 5.72 -11.33 -7.04
N GLN A 183 5.26 -12.01 -5.98
CA GLN A 183 5.95 -13.17 -5.41
C GLN A 183 5.98 -14.36 -6.38
N LEU A 184 4.92 -14.58 -7.16
CA LEU A 184 4.93 -15.60 -8.22
C LEU A 184 6.02 -15.30 -9.26
N LEU A 185 6.10 -14.05 -9.72
CA LEU A 185 7.12 -13.63 -10.67
C LEU A 185 8.54 -13.78 -10.10
N SER A 186 8.74 -13.37 -8.84
CA SER A 186 10.03 -13.52 -8.16
C SER A 186 10.45 -14.98 -7.99
N ARG A 187 9.50 -15.89 -7.69
CA ARG A 187 9.78 -17.34 -7.59
C ARG A 187 10.13 -17.94 -8.94
N ALA A 188 9.37 -17.61 -10.00
CA ALA A 188 9.67 -18.06 -11.35
C ALA A 188 11.07 -17.60 -11.79
N ALA A 189 11.40 -16.32 -11.55
CA ALA A 189 12.73 -15.78 -11.85
C ALA A 189 13.84 -16.52 -11.07
N ALA A 190 13.63 -16.81 -9.78
CA ALA A 190 14.58 -17.54 -8.96
C ALA A 190 14.81 -18.97 -9.46
N GLN A 191 13.75 -19.68 -9.87
CA GLN A 191 13.85 -21.03 -10.43
C GLN A 191 14.63 -21.05 -11.75
N VAL A 192 14.35 -20.11 -12.66
CA VAL A 192 15.14 -19.98 -13.90
C VAL A 192 16.60 -19.65 -13.60
N ALA A 193 16.87 -18.74 -12.66
CA ALA A 193 18.22 -18.38 -12.26
C ALA A 193 18.99 -19.56 -11.62
N ALA A 194 18.31 -20.39 -10.85
CA ALA A 194 18.86 -21.62 -10.26
C ALA A 194 19.03 -22.77 -11.27
N ARG A 195 18.65 -22.57 -12.55
CA ARG A 195 18.60 -23.60 -13.61
C ARG A 195 17.70 -24.79 -13.24
N GLU A 196 16.66 -24.55 -12.45
CA GLU A 196 15.60 -25.51 -12.18
C GLU A 196 14.60 -25.48 -13.35
N LEU A 197 14.95 -26.19 -14.42
CA LEU A 197 14.23 -26.09 -15.69
C LEU A 197 13.08 -27.10 -15.83
N GLU A 198 13.00 -28.09 -14.93
CA GLU A 198 11.93 -29.07 -14.88
C GLU A 198 10.89 -28.67 -13.83
N GLY A 199 9.60 -28.82 -14.15
CA GLY A 199 8.52 -28.51 -13.21
C GLY A 199 7.29 -27.94 -13.87
N ALA A 200 6.25 -27.75 -13.04
CA ALA A 200 4.96 -27.22 -13.45
C ALA A 200 5.11 -25.85 -14.15
N PRO A 201 4.24 -25.52 -15.12
CA PRO A 201 4.30 -24.24 -15.83
C PRO A 201 4.09 -23.08 -14.87
N PHE A 202 4.83 -21.99 -15.09
CA PHE A 202 4.61 -20.75 -14.35
C PHE A 202 3.24 -20.17 -14.68
N GLY A 203 2.49 -19.75 -13.66
CA GLY A 203 1.18 -19.14 -13.86
C GLY A 203 0.43 -18.89 -12.56
N GLY A 204 -0.82 -18.45 -12.73
CA GLY A 204 -1.75 -18.20 -11.63
C GLY A 204 -1.79 -16.74 -11.14
N ALA A 205 -1.17 -15.80 -11.86
CA ALA A 205 -1.22 -14.39 -11.51
C ALA A 205 -2.60 -13.79 -11.82
N ARG A 206 -3.18 -13.04 -10.89
CA ARG A 206 -4.54 -12.49 -11.07
C ARG A 206 -4.55 -11.32 -12.04
N VAL A 207 -3.45 -10.58 -12.11
CA VAL A 207 -3.27 -9.43 -13.00
C VAL A 207 -2.68 -9.88 -14.34
N ARG A 208 -3.28 -9.40 -15.43
CA ARG A 208 -2.93 -9.81 -16.80
C ARG A 208 -1.46 -9.56 -17.14
N GLU A 209 -0.91 -8.42 -16.76
CA GLU A 209 0.49 -8.05 -17.05
C GLU A 209 1.48 -8.98 -16.34
N TYR A 210 1.19 -9.40 -15.11
CA TYR A 210 2.01 -10.36 -14.38
C TYR A 210 1.90 -11.77 -14.98
N GLU A 211 0.70 -12.19 -15.40
CA GLU A 211 0.53 -13.47 -16.09
C GLU A 211 1.29 -13.49 -17.42
N GLN A 212 1.27 -12.39 -18.16
CA GLN A 212 2.03 -12.27 -19.40
C GLN A 212 3.54 -12.34 -19.13
N ALA A 213 4.03 -11.71 -18.07
CA ALA A 213 5.43 -11.82 -17.66
C ALA A 213 5.81 -13.25 -17.25
N LEU A 214 4.94 -13.95 -16.51
CA LEU A 214 5.14 -15.36 -16.16
C LEU A 214 5.17 -16.25 -17.41
N ALA A 215 4.28 -16.01 -18.38
CA ALA A 215 4.28 -16.72 -19.65
C ALA A 215 5.59 -16.49 -20.42
N THR A 216 6.11 -15.26 -20.48
CA THR A 216 7.42 -15.01 -21.10
C THR A 216 8.57 -15.69 -20.37
N MET A 217 8.54 -15.73 -19.03
CA MET A 217 9.54 -16.48 -18.25
C MET A 217 9.45 -17.98 -18.50
N GLN A 218 8.25 -18.51 -18.71
CA GLN A 218 8.04 -19.92 -19.05
C GLN A 218 8.68 -20.24 -20.40
N THR A 219 8.46 -19.41 -21.42
CA THR A 219 9.12 -19.57 -22.73
C THR A 219 10.64 -19.53 -22.60
N LEU A 220 11.18 -18.58 -21.82
CA LEU A 220 12.63 -18.50 -21.57
C LEU A 220 13.19 -19.75 -20.87
N ARG A 221 12.43 -20.33 -19.93
CA ARG A 221 12.80 -21.59 -19.26
C ARG A 221 12.90 -22.73 -20.27
N GLU A 222 11.92 -22.84 -21.16
CA GLU A 222 11.85 -23.89 -22.18
C GLU A 222 12.98 -23.76 -23.21
N GLU A 223 13.25 -22.55 -23.70
CA GLU A 223 14.36 -22.30 -24.63
C GLU A 223 15.72 -22.60 -23.99
N LEU A 224 15.91 -22.21 -22.73
CA LEU A 224 17.14 -22.50 -22.00
C LEU A 224 17.32 -24.01 -21.78
N ALA A 225 16.24 -24.73 -21.46
CA ALA A 225 16.25 -26.18 -21.31
C ALA A 225 16.62 -26.88 -22.62
N ALA A 226 16.00 -26.47 -23.71
CA ALA A 226 16.27 -27.00 -25.04
C ALA A 226 17.72 -26.74 -25.47
N SER A 227 18.25 -25.54 -25.20
CA SER A 227 19.64 -25.18 -25.52
C SER A 227 20.65 -26.02 -24.74
N LEU A 228 20.43 -26.22 -23.43
CA LEU A 228 21.29 -27.07 -22.60
C LEU A 228 21.23 -28.54 -23.03
N ALA A 229 20.03 -29.06 -23.33
CA ALA A 229 19.87 -30.41 -23.85
C ALA A 229 20.62 -30.62 -25.18
N ALA A 230 20.52 -29.66 -26.10
CA ALA A 230 21.25 -29.70 -27.36
C ALA A 230 22.78 -29.65 -27.17
N GLN A 231 23.27 -28.86 -26.21
CA GLN A 231 24.69 -28.81 -25.85
C GLN A 231 25.17 -30.16 -25.31
N TRP A 232 24.44 -30.75 -24.35
CA TRP A 232 24.79 -32.07 -23.81
C TRP A 232 24.77 -33.18 -24.86
N GLU A 233 23.83 -33.14 -25.80
CA GLU A 233 23.79 -34.12 -26.88
C GLU A 233 24.96 -33.92 -27.86
N ALA A 234 25.36 -32.69 -28.16
CA ALA A 234 26.54 -32.40 -28.97
C ALA A 234 27.83 -32.87 -28.29
N ASP A 235 27.99 -32.63 -26.99
CA ASP A 235 29.13 -33.10 -26.20
C ASP A 235 29.19 -34.63 -26.18
N ARG A 236 28.05 -35.29 -25.95
CA ARG A 236 27.98 -36.76 -25.97
C ARG A 236 28.35 -37.34 -27.33
N ARG A 237 27.86 -36.78 -28.43
CA ARG A 237 28.22 -37.20 -29.79
C ARG A 237 29.71 -37.01 -30.07
N ARG A 238 30.29 -35.92 -29.56
CA ARG A 238 31.73 -35.66 -29.67
C ARG A 238 32.54 -36.73 -28.94
N ASP A 239 32.15 -37.09 -27.72
CA ASP A 239 32.82 -38.12 -26.94
C ASP A 239 32.69 -39.51 -27.59
N GLU A 240 31.51 -39.86 -28.09
CA GLU A 240 31.26 -41.10 -28.83
C GLU A 240 32.10 -41.18 -30.11
N LEU A 241 32.21 -40.07 -30.87
CA LEU A 241 33.06 -39.97 -32.05
C LEU A 241 34.54 -40.15 -31.69
N LEU A 242 35.03 -39.45 -30.66
CA LEU A 242 36.43 -39.57 -30.22
C LEU A 242 36.75 -40.98 -29.75
N SER A 243 35.83 -41.63 -29.04
CA SER A 243 36.01 -43.01 -28.61
C SER A 243 36.05 -43.97 -29.80
N THR A 244 35.18 -43.78 -30.78
CA THR A 244 35.12 -44.62 -32.00
C THR A 244 36.39 -44.44 -32.82
N LEU A 245 36.79 -43.20 -33.11
CA LEU A 245 38.03 -42.90 -33.84
C LEU A 245 39.26 -43.47 -33.13
N THR A 246 39.33 -43.35 -31.81
CA THR A 246 40.46 -43.91 -31.04
C THR A 246 40.49 -45.44 -31.12
N HIS A 247 39.34 -46.10 -31.04
CA HIS A 247 39.24 -47.54 -31.21
C HIS A 247 39.64 -47.99 -32.61
N GLU A 248 39.12 -47.31 -33.65
CA GLU A 248 39.41 -47.61 -35.05
C GLU A 248 40.87 -47.34 -35.43
N LEU A 249 41.53 -46.32 -34.84
CA LEU A 249 42.95 -46.05 -35.07
C LEU A 249 43.87 -47.08 -34.40
N LYS A 250 43.44 -47.69 -33.28
CA LYS A 250 44.25 -48.65 -32.53
C LYS A 250 44.56 -49.92 -33.34
N THR A 251 43.59 -50.43 -34.09
CA THR A 251 43.72 -51.66 -34.87
C THR A 251 44.79 -51.57 -35.98
N PRO A 252 44.72 -50.61 -36.93
CA PRO A 252 45.74 -50.47 -37.97
C PRO A 252 47.10 -50.06 -37.38
N LEU A 253 47.15 -49.25 -36.32
CA LEU A 253 48.41 -48.90 -35.66
C LEU A 253 49.08 -50.13 -35.02
N ALA A 254 48.31 -51.02 -34.40
CA ALA A 254 48.83 -52.27 -33.84
C ALA A 254 49.39 -53.19 -34.94
N VAL A 255 48.73 -53.26 -36.11
CA VAL A 255 49.23 -54.01 -37.27
C VAL A 255 50.52 -53.39 -37.80
N ILE A 256 50.59 -52.07 -37.99
CA ILE A 256 51.79 -51.36 -38.46
C ILE A 256 52.96 -51.60 -37.49
N LEU A 257 52.72 -51.51 -36.18
CA LEU A 257 53.73 -51.75 -35.16
C LEU A 257 54.25 -53.19 -35.24
N ALA A 258 53.35 -54.18 -35.25
CA ALA A 258 53.73 -55.59 -35.35
C ALA A 258 54.49 -55.92 -36.65
N SER A 259 54.06 -55.38 -37.80
CA SER A 259 54.77 -55.55 -39.07
C SER A 259 56.16 -54.90 -39.06
N ALA A 260 56.30 -53.73 -38.44
CA ALA A 260 57.59 -53.06 -38.32
C ALA A 260 58.51 -53.75 -37.31
N GLU A 261 57.98 -54.39 -36.26
CA GLU A 261 58.73 -55.23 -35.33
C GLU A 261 59.29 -56.47 -36.05
N LEU A 262 58.47 -57.18 -36.82
CA LEU A 262 58.91 -58.32 -37.64
C LEU A 262 59.99 -57.92 -38.65
N LEU A 263 59.81 -56.78 -39.34
CA LEU A 263 60.78 -56.28 -40.31
C LEU A 263 62.14 -55.99 -39.63
N ALA A 264 62.13 -55.52 -38.38
CA ALA A 264 63.35 -55.22 -37.64
C ALA A 264 64.16 -56.47 -37.22
N GLU A 265 63.53 -57.65 -37.23
CA GLU A 265 64.18 -58.95 -36.94
C GLU A 265 64.90 -59.54 -38.18
N GLU A 266 64.66 -59.01 -39.38
CA GLU A 266 65.33 -59.44 -40.62
C GLU A 266 66.77 -58.91 -40.76
N ASP A 267 67.55 -59.54 -41.64
CA ASP A 267 68.93 -59.14 -41.94
C ASP A 267 68.96 -57.90 -42.87
N LEU A 268 68.67 -56.73 -42.28
CA LEU A 268 68.52 -55.45 -42.98
C LEU A 268 69.86 -54.75 -43.22
N THR A 269 69.98 -54.08 -44.36
CA THR A 269 71.07 -53.11 -44.59
C THR A 269 70.96 -51.91 -43.63
N PRO A 270 72.06 -51.19 -43.35
CA PRO A 270 72.04 -50.06 -42.39
C PRO A 270 70.96 -49.00 -42.71
N ALA A 271 70.77 -48.67 -43.99
CA ALA A 271 69.77 -47.71 -44.44
C ALA A 271 68.32 -48.22 -44.35
N GLN A 272 68.10 -49.54 -44.40
CA GLN A 272 66.77 -50.14 -44.19
C GLN A 272 66.43 -50.22 -42.70
N ARG A 273 67.41 -50.53 -41.84
CA ARG A 273 67.25 -50.55 -40.39
C ARG A 273 66.84 -49.18 -39.83
N GLU A 274 67.49 -48.10 -40.30
CA GLU A 274 67.12 -46.73 -39.91
C GLU A 274 65.65 -46.39 -40.24
N LYS A 275 65.16 -46.84 -41.40
CA LYS A 275 63.76 -46.65 -41.82
C LYS A 275 62.79 -47.46 -40.98
N ALA A 276 63.10 -48.73 -40.69
CA ALA A 276 62.27 -49.60 -39.86
C ALA A 276 62.13 -49.03 -38.43
N GLU A 277 63.23 -48.59 -37.83
CA GLU A 277 63.21 -47.93 -36.51
C GLU A 277 62.42 -46.61 -36.52
N ALA A 278 62.50 -45.83 -37.61
CA ALA A 278 61.71 -44.61 -37.74
C ALA A 278 60.21 -44.90 -37.79
N ILE A 279 59.78 -45.96 -38.50
CA ILE A 279 58.38 -46.40 -38.54
C ILE A 279 57.92 -46.85 -37.14
N LEU A 280 58.72 -47.65 -36.44
CA LEU A 280 58.42 -48.08 -35.07
C LEU A 280 58.24 -46.89 -34.11
N ARG A 281 59.19 -45.94 -34.11
CA ARG A 281 59.09 -44.73 -33.28
C ARG A 281 57.82 -43.93 -33.59
N ARG A 282 57.51 -43.71 -34.86
CA ARG A 282 56.33 -42.93 -35.29
C ARG A 282 55.01 -43.65 -34.97
N ALA A 283 54.92 -44.95 -35.20
CA ALA A 283 53.74 -45.75 -34.87
C ALA A 283 53.49 -45.76 -33.34
N ALA A 284 54.54 -45.92 -32.53
CA ALA A 284 54.45 -45.85 -31.08
C ALA A 284 54.05 -44.44 -30.58
N GLU A 285 54.57 -43.37 -31.18
CA GLU A 285 54.14 -41.98 -30.90
C GLU A 285 52.65 -41.77 -31.20
N MET A 286 52.17 -42.24 -32.36
CA MET A 286 50.76 -42.14 -32.75
C MET A 286 49.86 -42.92 -31.80
N GLN A 287 50.24 -44.14 -31.40
CA GLN A 287 49.49 -44.95 -30.44
C GLN A 287 49.41 -44.29 -29.06
N ARG A 288 50.50 -43.68 -28.57
CA ARG A 288 50.51 -42.90 -27.32
C ARG A 288 49.66 -41.64 -27.39
N THR A 289 49.55 -41.04 -28.56
CA THR A 289 48.74 -39.82 -28.77
C THR A 289 47.26 -40.17 -28.85
N ALA A 290 46.90 -41.25 -29.55
CA ALA A 290 45.55 -41.81 -29.55
C ALA A 290 45.11 -42.22 -28.13
N ALA A 291 46.00 -42.82 -27.33
CA ALA A 291 45.71 -43.17 -25.95
C ALA A 291 45.46 -41.96 -25.01
N ARG A 292 45.92 -40.76 -25.38
CA ARG A 292 45.73 -39.51 -24.62
C ARG A 292 44.45 -38.74 -25.00
N LEU A 293 43.76 -39.14 -26.07
CA LEU A 293 42.49 -38.54 -26.52
C LEU A 293 41.26 -39.14 -25.81
N ARG A 294 41.48 -40.05 -24.86
CA ARG A 294 40.48 -40.71 -24.03
C ARG A 294 40.56 -40.17 -22.61
#